data_AF-A0A4J1QXC9-F1
#
_entry.id   AF-A0A4J1QXC9-F1
#
_cell.length_a   1.000
_cell.length_b   1.000
_cell.length_c   1.000
_cell.angle_alpha   90.00
_cell.angle_beta   90.00
_cell.angle_gamma   90.00
#
_symmetry.space_group_name_H-M   'P 1'
#
loop_
_entity.id
_entity.type
_entity.pdbx_description
1 polymer ?
#
loop_
_entity_poly.entity_id
_entity_poly.type
_entity_poly.pdbx_seq_one_letter_code
_entity_poly.pdbx_strand_id
1 'polypeptide(L)'
;MQKNIYFVVLDLHTTDRDKIIQLFKDWTDYSAKLVEGELVKKDGQNALFPPSDTGETVGLNPHRLTLTFGVSASFLKKMNLENKRPRLFRNLPLFPKEQLREKYTGGDIVIHACADDEQIAFHAIRNLIRKGRNAVPLRWSQSGFAAIGDRMETPRNLFGFKDGTANPTKEQDFDRVIWADSKDWMENGSYMAVRRIQMFLETWDRTGLEEQENTFGRYKESSAPFGKKMSLMKWI
;
A
#
# COMPACT_ATOMS: atom_id res chain seq x y z
N MET A 1 -9.21 -4.32 7.23
CA MET A 1 -8.96 -3.39 6.10
C MET A 1 -9.49 -1.99 6.44
N GLN A 2 -8.76 -0.94 6.07
CA GLN A 2 -9.17 0.46 6.16
C GLN A 2 -9.72 0.95 4.82
N LYS A 3 -10.49 2.05 4.83
CA LYS A 3 -11.22 2.55 3.63
C LYS A 3 -10.33 3.18 2.57
N ASN A 4 -9.28 3.88 2.96
CA ASN A 4 -8.47 4.70 2.08
C ASN A 4 -7.00 4.27 2.11
N ILE A 5 -6.34 4.51 0.98
CA ILE A 5 -4.91 4.29 0.79
C ILE A 5 -4.30 5.53 0.14
N TYR A 6 -3.14 5.95 0.65
CA TYR A 6 -2.22 6.83 -0.05
C TYR A 6 -0.88 6.12 -0.22
N PHE A 7 -0.61 5.69 -1.45
CA PHE A 7 0.56 4.91 -1.80
C PHE A 7 1.59 5.79 -2.50
N VAL A 8 2.85 5.71 -2.08
CA VAL A 8 3.94 6.45 -2.72
C VAL A 8 5.15 5.58 -2.97
N VAL A 9 5.83 5.90 -4.05
CA VAL A 9 7.11 5.33 -4.42
C VAL A 9 8.12 6.45 -4.57
N LEU A 10 9.30 6.24 -4.00
CA LEU A 10 10.38 7.21 -3.91
C LEU A 10 11.62 6.65 -4.60
N ASP A 11 12.42 7.53 -5.19
CA ASP A 11 13.74 7.21 -5.73
C ASP A 11 14.83 7.66 -4.75
N LEU A 12 15.90 6.89 -4.59
CA LEU A 12 17.11 7.32 -3.90
C LEU A 12 17.86 8.34 -4.75
N HIS A 13 17.99 9.56 -4.24
CA HIS A 13 18.83 10.62 -4.81
C HIS A 13 20.25 10.62 -4.22
N THR A 14 20.41 10.12 -2.98
CA THR A 14 21.72 9.95 -2.32
C THR A 14 21.94 8.49 -1.96
N THR A 15 23.20 8.04 -2.05
CA THR A 15 23.66 6.72 -1.61
C THR A 15 24.53 6.81 -0.34
N ASP A 16 24.52 7.98 0.32
CA ASP A 16 25.17 8.19 1.60
C ASP A 16 24.46 7.37 2.68
N ARG A 17 25.13 6.30 3.13
CA ARG A 17 24.57 5.31 4.04
C ARG A 17 24.11 5.91 5.36
N ASP A 18 24.88 6.84 5.93
CA ASP A 18 24.57 7.42 7.23
C ASP A 18 23.34 8.33 7.14
N LYS A 19 23.19 9.07 6.03
CA LYS A 19 21.98 9.86 5.77
C LYS A 19 20.74 8.99 5.62
N ILE A 20 20.82 7.87 4.90
CA ILE A 20 19.68 6.96 4.73
C ILE A 20 19.31 6.26 6.04
N ILE A 21 20.31 5.83 6.84
CA ILE A 21 20.07 5.27 8.17
C ILE A 21 19.37 6.30 9.07
N GLN A 22 19.85 7.54 9.09
CA GLN A 22 19.24 8.59 9.90
C GLN A 22 17.81 8.91 9.43
N LEU A 23 17.58 8.94 8.12
CA LEU A 23 16.23 9.13 7.57
C LEU A 23 15.27 8.02 8.02
N PHE A 24 15.70 6.76 8.02
CA PHE A 24 14.86 5.65 8.48
C PHE A 24 14.56 5.72 9.98
N LYS A 25 15.53 6.16 10.81
CA LYS A 25 15.28 6.45 12.23
C LYS A 25 14.25 7.57 12.40
N ASP A 26 14.45 8.68 11.69
CA ASP A 26 13.54 9.83 11.74
C ASP A 26 12.12 9.45 11.28
N TRP A 27 11.99 8.64 10.23
CA TRP A 27 10.71 8.11 9.77
C TRP A 27 10.07 7.14 10.76
N THR A 28 10.85 6.35 11.48
CA THR A 28 10.34 5.47 12.53
C THR A 28 9.74 6.30 13.67
N ASP A 29 10.46 7.32 14.13
CA ASP A 29 10.00 8.24 15.17
C ASP A 29 8.74 9.00 14.74
N TYR A 30 8.69 9.44 13.48
CA TYR A 30 7.50 10.12 12.93
C TYR A 30 6.32 9.15 12.86
N SER A 31 6.55 7.93 12.36
CA SER A 31 5.49 6.93 12.18
C SER A 31 4.86 6.55 13.52
N ALA A 32 5.67 6.36 14.57
CA ALA A 32 5.18 6.04 15.91
C ALA A 32 4.21 7.10 16.47
N LYS A 33 4.43 8.38 16.15
CA LYS A 33 3.54 9.47 16.56
C LYS A 33 2.30 9.56 15.68
N LEU A 34 2.48 9.45 14.37
CA LEU A 34 1.38 9.58 13.41
C LEU A 34 0.30 8.53 13.63
N VAL A 35 0.67 7.28 13.95
CA VAL A 35 -0.30 6.21 14.20
C VAL A 35 -1.08 6.39 15.49
N GLU A 36 -0.53 7.14 16.46
CA GLU A 36 -1.21 7.55 17.69
C GLU A 36 -2.00 8.85 17.53
N GLY A 37 -1.96 9.49 16.35
CA GLY A 37 -2.63 10.76 16.08
C GLY A 37 -1.89 11.98 16.63
N GLU A 38 -0.62 11.82 16.98
CA GLU A 38 0.24 12.91 17.45
C GLU A 38 0.93 13.63 16.28
N LEU A 39 1.32 14.89 16.53
CA LEU A 39 2.18 15.64 15.61
C LEU A 39 3.58 15.01 15.54
N VAL A 40 4.19 15.00 14.36
CA VAL A 40 5.51 14.37 14.16
C VAL A 40 6.60 14.98 15.05
N LYS A 41 6.48 16.26 15.37
CA LYS A 41 7.35 16.98 16.30
C LYS A 41 6.66 18.25 16.77
N LYS A 42 6.85 18.60 18.05
CA LYS A 42 6.40 19.88 18.60
C LYS A 42 7.21 21.03 17.99
N ASP A 43 6.54 22.15 17.73
CA ASP A 43 7.20 23.34 17.23
C ASP A 43 8.16 23.95 18.26
N GLY A 44 9.21 24.59 17.73
CA GLY A 44 10.10 25.39 18.55
C GLY A 44 9.44 26.70 18.99
N GLN A 45 10.06 27.40 19.93
CA GLN A 45 9.53 28.68 20.45
C GLN A 45 9.66 29.84 19.45
N ASN A 46 10.52 29.70 18.42
CA ASN A 46 10.75 30.76 17.45
C ASN A 46 9.75 30.65 16.28
N ALA A 47 8.79 31.56 16.25
CA ALA A 47 7.72 31.66 15.27
C ALA A 47 8.18 31.98 13.83
N LEU A 48 9.46 32.32 13.62
CA LEU A 48 10.02 32.57 12.29
C LEU A 48 10.44 31.29 11.57
N PHE A 49 10.50 30.15 12.27
CA PHE A 49 10.79 28.87 11.63
C PHE A 49 9.51 28.20 11.08
N PRO A 50 9.63 27.45 9.97
CA PRO A 50 8.53 26.62 9.51
C PRO A 50 8.08 25.61 10.59
N PRO A 51 6.78 25.30 10.66
CA PRO A 51 6.27 24.31 11.60
C PRO A 51 6.82 22.90 11.27
N SER A 52 7.04 22.14 12.33
CA SER A 52 7.65 20.81 12.29
C SER A 52 6.68 19.73 11.81
N ASP A 53 5.38 19.96 11.94
CA ASP A 53 4.26 19.23 11.33
C ASP A 53 3.54 20.14 10.31
N THR A 54 2.78 19.59 9.38
CA THR A 54 1.99 20.37 8.42
C THR A 54 0.59 20.72 8.94
N GLY A 55 0.13 20.06 10.00
CA GLY A 55 -1.01 20.45 10.83
C GLY A 55 -2.40 20.14 10.28
N GLU A 56 -2.52 19.58 9.08
CA GLU A 56 -3.82 19.32 8.44
C GLU A 56 -4.68 18.28 9.17
N THR A 57 -4.14 17.56 10.15
CA THR A 57 -4.88 16.55 10.94
C THR A 57 -5.07 16.94 12.40
N VAL A 58 -4.69 18.17 12.80
CA VAL A 58 -4.91 18.65 14.17
C VAL A 58 -6.39 18.56 14.52
N GLY A 59 -6.69 17.87 15.63
CA GLY A 59 -8.06 17.66 16.10
C GLY A 59 -8.78 16.47 15.48
N LEU A 60 -8.12 15.68 14.62
CA LEU A 60 -8.64 14.42 14.09
C LEU A 60 -8.06 13.23 14.86
N ASN A 61 -8.82 12.13 14.90
CA ASN A 61 -8.32 10.85 15.41
C ASN A 61 -7.40 10.19 14.37
N PRO A 62 -6.53 9.24 14.75
CA PRO A 62 -5.65 8.56 13.80
C PRO A 62 -6.37 7.66 12.80
N HIS A 63 -7.69 7.46 12.91
CA HIS A 63 -8.52 6.69 11.95
C HIS A 63 -7.92 5.34 11.52
N ARG A 64 -7.32 4.61 12.47
CA ARG A 64 -6.64 3.32 12.27
C ARG A 64 -5.51 3.39 11.22
N LEU A 65 -4.76 4.49 11.24
CA LEU A 65 -3.60 4.68 10.37
C LEU A 65 -2.60 3.53 10.55
N THR A 66 -2.17 2.96 9.44
CA THR A 66 -1.02 2.05 9.38
C THR A 66 -0.07 2.54 8.30
N LEU A 67 1.23 2.47 8.60
CA LEU A 67 2.31 2.80 7.67
C LEU A 67 3.12 1.54 7.41
N THR A 68 3.18 1.11 6.16
CA THR A 68 3.99 -0.03 5.72
C THR A 68 5.10 0.46 4.80
N PHE A 69 6.32 0.01 5.04
CA PHE A 69 7.51 0.38 4.28
C PHE A 69 8.06 -0.83 3.54
N GLY A 70 8.68 -0.59 2.38
CA GLY A 70 9.36 -1.63 1.62
C GLY A 70 10.49 -1.05 0.77
N VAL A 71 11.45 -1.89 0.44
CA VAL A 71 12.59 -1.53 -0.43
C VAL A 71 12.63 -2.44 -1.64
N SER A 72 13.05 -1.89 -2.78
CA SER A 72 13.12 -2.63 -4.04
C SER A 72 14.50 -3.26 -4.27
N ALA A 73 14.61 -4.11 -5.29
CA ALA A 73 15.91 -4.61 -5.74
C ALA A 73 16.84 -3.48 -6.22
N SER A 74 16.28 -2.38 -6.74
CA SER A 74 17.05 -1.19 -7.14
C SER A 74 17.65 -0.49 -5.91
N PHE A 75 16.90 -0.38 -4.81
CA PHE A 75 17.44 0.13 -3.54
C PHE A 75 18.63 -0.69 -3.06
N LEU A 76 18.49 -2.02 -3.03
CA LEU A 76 19.57 -2.91 -2.60
C LEU A 76 20.81 -2.73 -3.47
N LYS A 77 20.64 -2.58 -4.78
CA LYS A 77 21.74 -2.31 -5.70
C LYS A 77 22.42 -0.96 -5.42
N LYS A 78 21.64 0.12 -5.31
CA LYS A 78 22.17 1.48 -5.06
C LYS A 78 22.89 1.61 -3.72
N MET A 79 22.45 0.86 -2.71
CA MET A 79 23.05 0.85 -1.37
C MET A 79 24.19 -0.17 -1.22
N ASN A 80 24.59 -0.86 -2.30
CA ASN A 80 25.59 -1.92 -2.28
C ASN A 80 25.25 -3.07 -1.29
N LEU A 81 23.98 -3.48 -1.29
CA LEU A 81 23.37 -4.53 -0.46
C LEU A 81 22.81 -5.69 -1.31
N GLU A 82 23.29 -5.89 -2.54
CA GLU A 82 22.78 -6.95 -3.43
C GLU A 82 22.96 -8.35 -2.85
N ASN A 83 24.01 -8.54 -2.03
CA ASN A 83 24.24 -9.77 -1.27
C ASN A 83 23.15 -10.05 -0.21
N LYS A 84 22.31 -9.07 0.12
CA LYS A 84 21.15 -9.21 1.00
C LYS A 84 19.85 -9.46 0.23
N ARG A 85 19.87 -9.48 -1.10
CA ARG A 85 18.66 -9.72 -1.91
C ARG A 85 18.14 -11.14 -1.68
N PRO A 86 16.89 -11.32 -1.21
CA PRO A 86 16.34 -12.66 -1.01
C PRO A 86 16.22 -13.42 -2.34
N ARG A 87 16.47 -14.73 -2.30
CA ARG A 87 16.46 -15.60 -3.51
C ARG A 87 15.14 -15.55 -4.29
N LEU A 88 14.02 -15.38 -3.59
CA LEU A 88 12.68 -15.29 -4.17
C LEU A 88 12.34 -13.89 -4.68
N PHE A 89 13.10 -12.86 -4.29
CA PHE A 89 12.84 -11.48 -4.68
C PHE A 89 13.37 -11.19 -6.09
N ARG A 90 12.68 -11.71 -7.09
CA ARG A 90 13.06 -11.61 -8.51
C ARG A 90 12.26 -10.54 -9.22
N ASN A 91 12.76 -10.10 -10.38
CA ASN A 91 11.98 -9.25 -11.25
C ASN A 91 10.76 -10.03 -11.76
N LEU A 92 9.63 -9.35 -11.88
CA LEU A 92 8.45 -9.93 -12.51
C LEU A 92 8.76 -10.26 -13.98
N PRO A 93 8.26 -11.40 -14.50
CA PRO A 93 8.34 -11.68 -15.93
C PRO A 93 7.44 -10.71 -16.71
N LEU A 94 7.61 -10.67 -18.03
CA LEU A 94 6.65 -10.00 -18.91
C LEU A 94 5.34 -10.78 -18.90
N PHE A 95 4.22 -10.06 -18.76
CA PHE A 95 2.88 -10.63 -18.89
C PHE A 95 2.23 -10.19 -20.21
N PRO A 96 1.41 -11.04 -20.84
CA PRO A 96 0.67 -10.67 -22.04
C PRO A 96 -0.22 -9.45 -21.80
N LYS A 97 -0.34 -8.59 -22.82
CA LYS A 97 -1.17 -7.36 -22.81
C LYS A 97 -0.72 -6.28 -21.81
N GLU A 98 0.46 -6.41 -21.22
CA GLU A 98 1.03 -5.35 -20.39
C GLU A 98 1.34 -4.08 -21.18
N GLN A 99 0.85 -2.96 -20.67
CA GLN A 99 1.16 -1.63 -21.17
C GLN A 99 1.70 -0.78 -20.02
N LEU A 100 2.89 -1.16 -19.54
CA LEU A 100 3.54 -0.47 -18.43
C LEU A 100 3.88 0.97 -18.84
N ARG A 101 3.47 1.93 -18.02
CA ARG A 101 3.88 3.32 -18.17
C ARG A 101 5.08 3.56 -17.27
N GLU A 102 6.18 4.02 -17.85
CA GLU A 102 7.45 4.23 -17.14
C GLU A 102 7.29 5.09 -15.87
N LYS A 103 6.48 6.16 -15.97
CA LYS A 103 6.17 7.05 -14.84
C LYS A 103 5.47 6.41 -13.64
N TYR A 104 4.95 5.18 -13.77
CA TYR A 104 4.32 4.42 -12.67
C TYR A 104 5.04 3.08 -12.41
N THR A 105 6.29 2.95 -12.85
CA THR A 105 7.05 1.69 -12.78
C THR A 105 8.36 1.90 -12.03
N GLY A 106 8.81 0.88 -11.30
CA GLY A 106 10.07 0.90 -10.56
C GLY A 106 10.01 1.75 -9.30
N GLY A 107 11.16 2.28 -8.90
CA GLY A 107 11.37 2.99 -7.64
C GLY A 107 12.23 2.21 -6.64
N ASP A 108 12.72 2.90 -5.62
CA ASP A 108 13.64 2.34 -4.62
C ASP A 108 12.92 2.02 -3.30
N ILE A 109 12.04 2.91 -2.84
CA ILE A 109 11.34 2.77 -1.57
C ILE A 109 9.85 2.93 -1.80
N VAL A 110 9.04 2.10 -1.13
CA VAL A 110 7.59 2.25 -1.07
C VAL A 110 7.17 2.65 0.34
N ILE A 111 6.21 3.56 0.43
CA ILE A 111 5.44 3.82 1.65
C ILE A 111 3.96 3.66 1.33
N HIS A 112 3.30 2.81 2.10
CA HIS A 112 1.91 2.45 1.96
C HIS A 112 1.16 2.89 3.24
N ALA A 113 0.41 4.00 3.13
CA ALA A 113 -0.40 4.53 4.21
C ALA A 113 -1.86 4.16 4.02
N CYS A 114 -2.46 3.49 5.00
CA CYS A 114 -3.87 3.14 5.01
C CYS A 114 -4.56 3.72 6.24
N ALA A 115 -5.71 4.36 6.05
CA ALA A 115 -6.54 4.91 7.12
C ALA A 115 -8.01 4.91 6.71
N ASP A 116 -8.92 5.03 7.68
CA ASP A 116 -10.35 5.19 7.40
C ASP A 116 -10.71 6.59 6.89
N ASP A 117 -9.75 7.51 6.91
CA ASP A 117 -9.85 8.88 6.46
C ASP A 117 -8.69 9.18 5.48
N GLU A 118 -9.01 9.74 4.32
CA GLU A 118 -8.02 10.02 3.26
C GLU A 118 -7.03 11.12 3.67
N GLN A 119 -7.49 12.13 4.41
CA GLN A 119 -6.66 13.24 4.86
C GLN A 119 -5.62 12.78 5.88
N ILE A 120 -5.96 11.83 6.74
CA ILE A 120 -4.99 11.18 7.65
C ILE A 120 -3.89 10.44 6.87
N ALA A 121 -4.27 9.62 5.88
CA ALA A 121 -3.29 8.88 5.08
C ALA A 121 -2.37 9.84 4.27
N PHE A 122 -2.96 10.89 3.71
CA PHE A 122 -2.22 11.93 2.98
C PHE A 122 -1.24 12.69 3.88
N HIS A 123 -1.68 13.17 5.04
CA HIS A 123 -0.86 13.90 6.02
C HIS A 123 0.37 13.10 6.44
N ALA A 124 0.19 11.81 6.74
CA ALA A 124 1.27 10.96 7.18
C ALA A 124 2.38 10.87 6.12
N ILE A 125 2.00 10.59 4.87
CA ILE A 125 2.94 10.55 3.75
C ILE A 125 3.58 11.91 3.49
N ARG A 126 2.81 12.99 3.54
CA ARG A 126 3.33 14.35 3.32
C ARG A 126 4.44 14.68 4.31
N ASN A 127 4.26 14.36 5.59
CA ASN A 127 5.28 14.59 6.62
C ASN A 127 6.54 13.75 6.42
N LEU A 128 6.39 12.46 6.07
CA LEU A 128 7.51 11.58 5.77
C LEU A 128 8.31 12.06 4.54
N ILE A 129 7.64 12.41 3.45
CA ILE A 129 8.29 12.94 2.23
C ILE A 129 8.98 14.27 2.54
N ARG A 130 8.33 15.17 3.29
CA ARG A 130 8.93 16.47 3.65
C ARG A 130 10.23 16.30 4.43
N LYS A 131 10.30 15.30 5.32
CA LYS A 131 11.52 14.96 6.08
C LYS A 131 12.62 14.38 5.17
N GLY A 132 12.25 13.64 4.13
CA GLY A 132 13.16 12.99 3.18
C GLY A 132 13.46 13.75 1.87
N ARG A 133 12.89 14.95 1.65
CA ARG A 133 12.81 15.61 0.33
C ARG A 133 14.12 15.73 -0.46
N ASN A 134 15.26 15.82 0.22
CA ASN A 134 16.58 15.95 -0.44
C ASN A 134 17.28 14.61 -0.66
N ALA A 135 16.83 13.53 0.00
CA ALA A 135 17.42 12.20 -0.08
C ALA A 135 16.59 11.25 -0.95
N VAL A 136 15.27 11.38 -0.90
CA VAL A 136 14.31 10.43 -1.49
C VAL A 136 13.14 11.15 -2.20
N PRO A 137 13.36 11.78 -3.36
CA PRO A 137 12.30 12.43 -4.12
C PRO A 137 11.15 11.48 -4.47
N LEU A 138 9.94 12.03 -4.52
CA LEU A 138 8.74 11.32 -4.96
C LEU A 138 8.87 10.94 -6.44
N ARG A 139 8.75 9.65 -6.74
CA ARG A 139 8.70 9.12 -8.12
C ARG A 139 7.28 9.12 -8.66
N TRP A 140 6.36 8.49 -7.92
CA TRP A 140 4.94 8.48 -8.24
C TRP A 140 4.10 8.17 -7.00
N SER A 141 2.84 8.59 -7.04
CA SER A 141 1.85 8.32 -6.00
C SER A 141 0.54 7.83 -6.59
N GLN A 142 -0.25 7.15 -5.77
CA GLN A 142 -1.60 6.70 -6.11
C GLN A 142 -2.47 6.75 -4.84
N SER A 143 -3.53 7.55 -4.86
CA SER A 143 -4.61 7.42 -3.89
C SER A 143 -5.59 6.33 -4.32
N GLY A 144 -6.30 5.76 -3.36
CA GLY A 144 -7.32 4.76 -3.63
C GLY A 144 -8.31 4.65 -2.48
N PHE A 145 -9.44 4.04 -2.78
CA PHE A 145 -10.51 3.80 -1.83
C PHE A 145 -11.09 2.40 -2.04
N ALA A 146 -11.68 1.86 -0.99
CA ALA A 146 -12.53 0.68 -1.04
C ALA A 146 -13.90 1.02 -0.45
N ALA A 147 -14.96 0.61 -1.14
CA ALA A 147 -16.33 0.75 -0.65
C ALA A 147 -16.59 -0.28 0.47
N ILE A 148 -16.07 0.01 1.65
CA ILE A 148 -16.27 -0.81 2.84
C ILE A 148 -17.51 -0.28 3.58
N GLY A 149 -18.59 -1.04 3.50
CA GLY A 149 -19.85 -0.78 4.20
C GLY A 149 -19.77 -1.11 5.69
N ASP A 150 -20.60 -2.06 6.13
CA ASP A 150 -20.70 -2.53 7.53
C ASP A 150 -19.48 -3.34 8.03
N ARG A 151 -18.49 -3.57 7.15
CA ARG A 151 -17.29 -4.39 7.40
C ARG A 151 -17.56 -5.88 7.63
N MET A 152 -18.80 -6.33 7.50
CA MET A 152 -19.18 -7.75 7.52
C MET A 152 -19.22 -8.32 6.09
N GLU A 153 -19.50 -7.48 5.10
CA GLU A 153 -19.48 -7.89 3.69
C GLU A 153 -18.12 -7.68 3.01
N THR A 154 -17.77 -8.61 2.12
CA THR A 154 -16.66 -8.41 1.17
C THR A 154 -16.94 -7.18 0.30
N PRO A 155 -16.00 -6.20 0.24
CA PRO A 155 -16.17 -5.00 -0.57
C PRO A 155 -16.25 -5.34 -2.06
N ARG A 156 -16.80 -4.42 -2.86
CA ARG A 156 -16.84 -4.55 -4.32
C ARG A 156 -15.73 -3.74 -4.99
N ASN A 157 -15.19 -4.26 -6.07
CA ASN A 157 -14.33 -3.51 -6.99
C ASN A 157 -15.18 -2.65 -7.96
N LEU A 158 -14.52 -1.87 -8.82
CA LEU A 158 -15.21 -0.95 -9.75
C LEU A 158 -15.96 -1.65 -10.89
N PHE A 159 -15.71 -2.95 -11.15
CA PHE A 159 -16.54 -3.76 -12.03
C PHE A 159 -17.86 -4.21 -11.36
N GLY A 160 -18.01 -3.93 -10.07
CA GLY A 160 -19.19 -4.24 -9.27
C GLY A 160 -19.21 -5.66 -8.71
N PHE A 161 -18.09 -6.40 -8.74
CA PHE A 161 -17.98 -7.74 -8.17
C PHE A 161 -17.37 -7.70 -6.75
N LYS A 162 -17.82 -8.59 -5.85
CA LYS A 162 -17.19 -8.75 -4.53
C LYS A 162 -15.74 -9.23 -4.73
N ASP A 163 -14.79 -8.55 -4.11
CA ASP A 163 -13.35 -8.78 -4.31
C ASP A 163 -12.66 -9.07 -2.97
N GLY A 164 -11.93 -10.19 -2.90
CA GLY A 164 -11.33 -10.71 -1.67
C GLY A 164 -12.12 -11.82 -0.96
N THR A 165 -13.16 -12.39 -1.59
CA THR A 165 -13.96 -13.49 -0.99
C THR A 165 -13.14 -14.72 -0.64
N ALA A 166 -12.09 -15.04 -1.39
CA ALA A 166 -11.26 -16.23 -1.19
C ALA A 166 -9.91 -15.92 -0.50
N ASN A 167 -9.74 -14.71 0.06
CA ASN A 167 -8.49 -14.35 0.72
C ASN A 167 -8.35 -15.08 2.07
N PRO A 168 -7.12 -15.42 2.49
CA PRO A 168 -6.87 -15.88 3.86
C PRO A 168 -7.17 -14.76 4.84
N THR A 169 -7.93 -15.07 5.89
CA THR A 169 -8.38 -14.09 6.92
C THR A 169 -8.00 -14.48 8.34
N LYS A 170 -7.58 -15.73 8.55
CA LYS A 170 -7.23 -16.27 9.85
C LYS A 170 -5.72 -16.25 10.04
N GLU A 171 -5.28 -15.79 11.20
CA GLU A 171 -3.85 -15.66 11.52
C GLU A 171 -3.07 -16.97 11.36
N GLN A 172 -3.68 -18.10 11.72
CA GLN A 172 -3.10 -19.44 11.54
C GLN A 172 -2.73 -19.77 10.08
N ASP A 173 -3.34 -19.11 9.10
CA ASP A 173 -3.04 -19.31 7.67
C ASP A 173 -1.92 -18.38 7.18
N PHE A 174 -1.59 -17.30 7.93
CA PHE A 174 -0.66 -16.26 7.50
C PHE A 174 0.79 -16.75 7.47
N ASP A 175 1.19 -17.57 8.44
CA ASP A 175 2.52 -18.18 8.49
C ASP A 175 2.82 -19.01 7.23
N ARG A 176 1.78 -19.55 6.60
CA ARG A 176 1.91 -20.35 5.37
C ARG A 176 2.00 -19.51 4.09
N VAL A 177 1.41 -18.30 4.06
CA VAL A 177 1.15 -17.59 2.78
C VAL A 177 1.60 -16.12 2.74
N ILE A 178 1.87 -15.48 3.88
CA ILE A 178 2.21 -14.05 3.95
C ILE A 178 3.67 -13.85 4.34
N TRP A 179 4.11 -14.49 5.42
CA TRP A 179 5.43 -14.23 5.98
C TRP A 179 6.53 -14.93 5.19
N ALA A 180 7.63 -14.23 4.99
CA ALA A 180 8.80 -14.78 4.31
C ALA A 180 9.40 -15.89 5.18
N ASP A 181 9.53 -17.09 4.59
CA ASP A 181 10.33 -18.18 5.17
C ASP A 181 11.83 -17.84 5.02
N SER A 182 12.33 -17.04 5.97
CA SER A 182 13.72 -16.58 6.02
C SER A 182 14.25 -16.56 7.45
N LYS A 183 15.55 -16.82 7.59
CA LYS A 183 16.31 -16.72 8.85
C LYS A 183 17.30 -15.54 8.84
N ASP A 184 17.15 -14.64 7.88
CA ASP A 184 17.98 -13.44 7.74
C ASP A 184 17.19 -12.17 8.10
N TRP A 185 17.60 -11.02 7.57
CA TRP A 185 16.95 -9.74 7.82
C TRP A 185 15.49 -9.65 7.34
N MET A 186 15.02 -10.60 6.51
CA MET A 186 13.63 -10.71 6.06
C MET A 186 12.77 -11.62 6.96
N GLU A 187 13.30 -12.14 8.07
CA GLU A 187 12.47 -12.84 9.07
C GLU A 187 11.31 -11.92 9.50
N ASN A 188 10.08 -12.46 9.49
CA ASN A 188 8.82 -11.72 9.70
C ASN A 188 8.51 -10.62 8.65
N GLY A 189 9.29 -10.54 7.57
CA GLY A 189 9.01 -9.70 6.41
C GLY A 189 8.02 -10.35 5.44
N SER A 190 7.69 -9.63 4.37
CA SER A 190 6.88 -10.15 3.27
C SER A 190 7.31 -9.53 1.93
N TYR A 191 6.82 -10.08 0.83
CA TYR A 191 7.06 -9.55 -0.52
C TYR A 191 5.81 -8.81 -1.00
N MET A 192 5.99 -7.59 -1.50
CA MET A 192 4.91 -6.78 -2.03
C MET A 192 4.96 -6.74 -3.56
N ALA A 193 3.85 -7.08 -4.21
CA ALA A 193 3.64 -6.86 -5.63
C ALA A 193 2.53 -5.82 -5.83
N VAL A 194 2.83 -4.75 -6.58
CA VAL A 194 1.87 -3.67 -6.85
C VAL A 194 1.67 -3.51 -8.35
N ARG A 195 0.40 -3.42 -8.75
CA ARG A 195 -0.03 -3.33 -10.15
C ARG A 195 -1.08 -2.24 -10.27
N ARG A 196 -0.80 -1.22 -11.09
CA ARG A 196 -1.79 -0.22 -11.47
C ARG A 196 -2.55 -0.71 -12.70
N ILE A 197 -3.78 -1.18 -12.48
CA ILE A 197 -4.61 -1.81 -13.51
C ILE A 197 -5.69 -0.82 -13.95
N GLN A 198 -5.68 -0.44 -15.23
CA GLN A 198 -6.73 0.39 -15.81
C GLN A 198 -7.93 -0.47 -16.17
N MET A 199 -9.12 -0.02 -15.78
CA MET A 199 -10.40 -0.64 -16.14
C MET A 199 -11.08 0.17 -17.23
N PHE A 200 -11.61 -0.48 -18.26
CA PHE A 200 -12.40 0.14 -19.33
C PHE A 200 -13.90 0.03 -18.98
N LEU A 201 -14.36 0.92 -18.11
CA LEU A 201 -15.68 0.83 -17.49
C LEU A 201 -16.81 1.02 -18.51
N GLU A 202 -16.63 1.89 -19.50
CA GLU A 202 -17.66 2.14 -20.52
C GLU A 202 -17.90 0.93 -21.45
N THR A 203 -16.86 0.14 -21.68
CA THR A 203 -16.98 -1.14 -22.41
C THR A 203 -17.60 -2.19 -21.52
N TRP A 204 -17.17 -2.24 -20.26
CA TRP A 204 -17.70 -3.17 -19.27
C TRP A 204 -19.21 -2.99 -19.04
N ASP A 205 -19.67 -1.76 -18.86
CA ASP A 205 -21.06 -1.42 -18.56
C ASP A 205 -22.01 -1.74 -19.73
N ARG A 206 -21.46 -1.93 -20.95
CA ARG A 206 -22.20 -2.38 -22.14
C ARG A 206 -22.15 -3.89 -22.37
N THR A 207 -21.37 -4.61 -21.57
CA THR A 207 -21.27 -6.07 -21.63
C THR A 207 -22.46 -6.70 -20.92
N GLY A 208 -23.10 -7.71 -21.54
CA GLY A 208 -24.25 -8.40 -20.94
C GLY A 208 -23.88 -9.07 -19.61
N LEU A 209 -24.85 -9.15 -18.68
CA LEU A 209 -24.60 -9.69 -17.33
C LEU A 209 -23.98 -11.08 -17.34
N GLU A 210 -24.48 -11.99 -18.19
CA GLU A 210 -23.94 -13.35 -18.32
C GLU A 210 -22.45 -13.33 -18.70
N GLU A 211 -22.04 -12.47 -19.63
CA GLU A 211 -20.64 -12.35 -20.05
C GLU A 211 -19.76 -11.71 -18.95
N GLN A 212 -20.32 -10.77 -18.19
CA GLN A 212 -19.64 -10.24 -17.01
C GLN A 212 -19.40 -11.33 -15.96
N GLU A 213 -20.40 -12.15 -15.69
CA GLU A 213 -20.30 -13.27 -14.74
C GLU A 213 -19.35 -14.36 -15.25
N ASN A 214 -19.37 -14.67 -16.55
CA ASN A 214 -18.43 -15.60 -17.19
C ASN A 214 -16.97 -15.13 -17.07
N THR A 215 -16.73 -13.82 -17.20
CA THR A 215 -15.40 -13.23 -17.01
C THR A 215 -14.84 -13.48 -15.61
N PHE A 216 -15.69 -13.42 -14.57
CA PHE A 216 -15.30 -13.64 -13.17
C PHE A 216 -15.48 -15.09 -12.68
N GLY A 217 -16.24 -15.91 -13.41
CA GLY A 217 -16.64 -17.27 -13.01
C GLY A 217 -17.58 -17.32 -11.80
N ARG A 218 -18.30 -16.24 -11.50
CA ARG A 218 -19.17 -16.09 -10.32
C ARG A 218 -20.38 -15.24 -10.63
N TYR A 219 -21.46 -15.45 -9.90
CA TYR A 219 -22.62 -14.56 -9.94
C TYR A 219 -22.26 -13.18 -9.38
N LYS A 220 -22.64 -12.11 -10.07
CA LYS A 220 -22.25 -10.73 -9.74
C LYS A 220 -22.81 -10.28 -8.39
N GLU A 221 -24.09 -10.58 -8.15
CA GLU A 221 -24.77 -10.16 -6.93
C GLU A 221 -24.25 -10.90 -5.70
N SER A 222 -24.26 -12.24 -5.73
CA SER A 222 -23.95 -13.08 -4.57
C SER A 222 -22.47 -13.42 -4.42
N SER A 223 -21.66 -13.27 -5.47
CA SER A 223 -20.29 -13.81 -5.58
C SER A 223 -20.21 -15.32 -5.43
N ALA A 224 -21.33 -16.04 -5.54
CA ALA A 224 -21.32 -17.50 -5.50
C ALA A 224 -20.67 -18.05 -6.78
N PRO A 225 -19.86 -19.13 -6.69
CA PRO A 225 -19.46 -19.89 -7.87
C PRO A 225 -20.69 -20.40 -8.63
N PHE A 226 -20.57 -20.56 -9.94
CA PHE A 226 -21.64 -21.14 -10.74
C PHE A 226 -22.11 -22.50 -10.18
N GLY A 227 -23.43 -22.72 -10.21
CA GLY A 227 -24.06 -23.90 -9.63
C GLY A 227 -24.26 -23.86 -8.10
N LYS A 228 -23.85 -22.79 -7.40
CA LYS A 228 -24.12 -22.60 -5.96
C LYS A 228 -25.04 -21.42 -5.72
N LYS A 229 -25.93 -21.54 -4.71
CA LYS A 229 -26.89 -20.47 -4.34
C LYS A 229 -26.28 -19.36 -3.46
N MET A 230 -25.16 -19.61 -2.78
CA MET A 230 -24.56 -18.66 -1.84
C MET A 230 -23.03 -18.75 -1.84
N SER A 231 -22.36 -17.60 -1.66
CA SER A 231 -20.92 -17.56 -1.37
C SER A 231 -20.63 -18.34 -0.08
N LEU A 232 -19.68 -19.26 -0.11
CA LEU A 232 -19.33 -20.16 1.01
C LEU A 232 -18.62 -19.45 2.18
N MET A 233 -18.43 -18.14 2.13
CA MET A 233 -17.77 -17.37 3.18
C MET A 233 -18.65 -16.16 3.54
N LYS A 234 -19.52 -16.36 4.53
CA LYS A 234 -20.00 -15.27 5.38
C LYS A 234 -19.00 -15.11 6.51
N TRP A 235 -18.52 -13.89 6.73
CA TRP A 235 -17.65 -13.57 7.84
C TRP A 235 -18.40 -13.87 9.14
N ILE A 236 -17.82 -14.71 10.00
CA ILE A 236 -18.14 -14.84 11.43
C ILE A 236 -16.87 -14.42 12.16
#